data_AF-A0A822IXU6-F1
#
_entry.id   AF-A0A822IXU6-F1
#
_cell.length_a   1.000
_cell.length_b   1.000
_cell.length_c   1.000
_cell.angle_alpha   90.00
_cell.angle_beta   90.00
_cell.angle_gamma   90.00
#
_symmetry.space_group_name_H-M   'P 1'
#
loop_
_entity.id
_entity.type
_entity.pdbx_description
1 polymer ?
#
loop_
_entity_poly.entity_id
_entity_poly.type
_entity_poly.pdbx_seq_one_letter_code
_entity_poly.pdbx_strand_id
1 'polypeptide(L)' 'RYVHLSTSAQKAKEVAKIHTEDPVLLVVNAQLAQEEGVTMLSATENIVLADEIPPQYLSVMQD' A
#
# COMPACT_ATOMS: atom_id res chain seq x y z
N ARG A 1 3.43 6.33 -12.87
CA ARG A 1 2.14 7.05 -12.68
C ARG A 1 1.21 6.34 -11.70
N TYR A 2 1.51 5.09 -11.29
CA TYR A 2 0.72 4.34 -10.30
C TYR A 2 1.19 4.55 -8.86
N VAL A 3 0.27 4.38 -7.92
CA VAL A 3 0.55 4.13 -6.50
C VAL A 3 1.15 2.73 -6.37
N HIS A 4 2.29 2.63 -5.70
CA HIS A 4 2.97 1.36 -5.44
C HIS A 4 2.69 0.92 -4.01
N LEU A 5 2.13 -0.27 -3.86
CA LEU A 5 1.81 -0.88 -2.58
C LEU A 5 2.73 -2.09 -2.35
N SER A 6 3.13 -2.31 -1.11
CA SER A 6 3.84 -3.52 -0.71
C SER A 6 2.85 -4.53 -0.15
N THR A 7 3.04 -5.82 -0.44
CA THR A 7 2.18 -6.90 0.08
C THR A 7 2.46 -7.25 1.54
N SER A 8 3.53 -6.71 2.14
CA SER A 8 3.86 -6.89 3.55
C SER A 8 4.35 -5.60 4.21
N ALA A 9 4.07 -5.46 5.52
CA ALA A 9 4.53 -4.35 6.33
C ALA A 9 6.06 -4.27 6.39
N GLN A 10 6.74 -5.42 6.47
CA GLN A 10 8.21 -5.46 6.45
C GLN A 10 8.75 -4.84 5.16
N LYS A 11 8.20 -5.23 4.00
CA LYS A 11 8.68 -4.71 2.73
C LYS A 11 8.41 -3.22 2.57
N ALA A 12 7.24 -2.76 3.03
CA ALA A 12 6.91 -1.34 3.07
C ALA A 12 7.91 -0.54 3.91
N LYS A 13 8.24 -1.02 5.13
CA LYS A 13 9.22 -0.39 6.02
C LYS A 13 10.63 -0.35 5.39
N GLU A 14 11.08 -1.43 4.74
CA GLU A 14 12.37 -1.48 4.05
C GLU A 14 12.50 -0.41 2.96
N VAL A 15 11.47 -0.27 2.10
CA VAL A 15 11.49 0.69 0.99
C VAL A 15 11.38 2.12 1.51
N ALA A 16 10.51 2.37 2.48
CA ALA A 16 10.32 3.71 3.04
C ALA A 16 11.59 4.23 3.75
N LYS A 17 12.36 3.35 4.40
CA LYS A 17 13.63 3.68 5.06
C LYS A 17 14.73 4.18 4.13
N ILE A 18 14.61 3.95 2.83
CA ILE A 18 15.53 4.54 1.82
C ILE A 18 15.36 6.07 1.77
N HIS A 19 14.18 6.56 2.14
CA HIS A 19 13.80 7.96 1.99
C HIS A 19 13.65 8.71 3.32
N THR A 20 13.40 8.03 4.44
CA THR A 20 13.21 8.64 5.76
C THR A 20 13.57 7.67 6.90
N GLU A 21 14.14 8.18 7.98
CA GLU A 21 14.42 7.39 9.20
C GLU A 21 13.13 7.00 9.94
N ASP A 22 12.09 7.83 9.84
CA ASP A 22 10.81 7.63 10.53
C ASP A 22 9.64 7.54 9.52
N PRO A 23 9.40 6.35 8.94
CA PRO A 23 8.34 6.17 7.96
C PRO A 23 6.99 5.90 8.62
N VAL A 24 5.95 6.60 8.14
CA VAL A 24 4.55 6.28 8.48
C VAL A 24 4.08 5.11 7.62
N LEU A 25 3.58 4.06 8.26
CA LEU A 25 3.03 2.90 7.55
C LEU A 25 1.51 3.03 7.39
N LEU A 26 1.07 3.09 6.13
CA LEU A 26 -0.34 3.06 5.77
C LEU A 26 -0.75 1.64 5.35
N VAL A 27 -1.83 1.14 5.93
CA VAL A 27 -2.44 -0.14 5.60
C VAL A 27 -3.67 0.10 4.74
N VAL A 28 -3.72 -0.57 3.60
CA VAL A 28 -4.85 -0.54 2.68
C VAL A 28 -5.71 -1.78 2.89
N ASN A 29 -7.02 -1.61 3.10
CA ASN A 29 -7.96 -2.72 2.99
C ASN A 29 -8.18 -3.06 1.51
N ALA A 30 -7.25 -3.84 0.94
CA ALA A 30 -7.22 -4.18 -0.47
C ALA A 30 -8.47 -4.95 -0.91
N GLN A 31 -8.96 -5.87 -0.06
CA GLN A 31 -10.16 -6.64 -0.36
C GLN A 31 -11.38 -5.73 -0.55
N LEU A 32 -11.67 -4.87 0.44
CA LEU A 32 -12.81 -3.95 0.36
C LEU A 32 -12.67 -2.99 -0.83
N ALA A 33 -11.46 -2.46 -1.04
CA ALA A 33 -11.20 -1.56 -2.16
C ALA A 33 -11.49 -2.23 -3.52
N GLN A 34 -11.06 -3.48 -3.71
CA GLN A 34 -11.33 -4.23 -4.94
C GLN A 34 -12.82 -4.55 -5.10
N GLU A 35 -13.51 -4.95 -4.02
CA GLU A 35 -14.96 -5.19 -4.00
C GLU A 35 -15.76 -3.94 -4.40
N GLU A 36 -15.29 -2.75 -4.04
CA GLU A 36 -15.88 -1.45 -4.38
C GLU A 36 -15.33 -0.84 -5.69
N GLY A 37 -14.57 -1.60 -6.48
CA GLY A 37 -14.20 -1.25 -7.85
C GLY A 37 -12.83 -0.60 -8.03
N VAL A 38 -12.01 -0.51 -6.98
CA VAL A 38 -10.62 -0.05 -7.12
C VAL A 38 -9.79 -1.10 -7.87
N THR A 39 -9.18 -0.68 -8.98
CA THR A 39 -8.31 -1.55 -9.77
C THR A 39 -6.95 -1.70 -9.09
N MET A 40 -6.58 -2.95 -8.81
CA MET A 40 -5.28 -3.32 -8.26
C MET A 40 -4.63 -4.40 -9.12
N LEU A 41 -3.40 -4.15 -9.56
CA LEU A 41 -2.64 -5.02 -10.46
C LEU A 41 -1.39 -5.54 -9.76
N SER A 42 -1.26 -6.86 -9.63
CA SER A 42 -0.04 -7.47 -9.11
C SER A 42 1.09 -7.34 -10.14
N ALA A 43 2.12 -6.58 -9.82
CA ALA A 43 3.31 -6.43 -10.67
C ALA A 43 4.35 -7.52 -10.35
N THR A 44 4.49 -7.87 -9.08
CA THR A 44 5.31 -8.99 -8.58
C THR A 44 4.62 -9.62 -7.37
N GLU A 45 5.21 -10.65 -6.78
CA GLU A 45 4.77 -11.22 -5.49
C GLU A 45 4.75 -10.18 -4.34
N ASN A 46 5.58 -9.13 -4.44
CA ASN A 46 5.79 -8.15 -3.37
C ASN A 46 5.17 -6.78 -3.67
N ILE A 47 4.74 -6.52 -4.91
CA ILE A 47 4.33 -5.20 -5.38
C ILE A 47 2.97 -5.26 -6.07
N VAL A 48 2.08 -4.38 -5.64
CA VAL A 48 0.77 -4.13 -6.25
C VAL A 48 0.71 -2.68 -6.73
N LEU A 49 0.09 -2.46 -7.89
CA LEU A 49 -0.09 -1.16 -8.52
C LEU A 49 -1.58 -0.79 -8.51
N ALA A 50 -1.87 0.47 -8.21
CA ALA A 50 -3.20 1.06 -8.34
C ALA A 50 -3.09 2.48 -8.92
N ASP A 51 -4.13 2.95 -9.61
CA ASP A 51 -4.16 4.33 -10.10
C ASP A 51 -4.30 5.32 -8.93
N GLU A 52 -5.20 5.02 -8.01
CA GLU A 52 -5.43 5.76 -6.77
C GLU A 52 -5.98 4.83 -5.68
N ILE A 53 -5.81 5.22 -4.43
CA ILE A 53 -6.42 4.54 -3.27
C ILE A 53 -7.24 5.58 -2.50
N PRO A 54 -8.57 5.49 -2.54
CA PRO A 54 -9.43 6.37 -1.75
C PRO A 54 -9.16 6.26 -0.24
N PRO A 55 -9.26 7.37 0.51
CA PRO A 55 -8.84 7.43 1.91
C PRO A 55 -9.67 6.55 2.84
N GLN A 56 -10.92 6.19 2.48
CA GLN A 56 -11.75 5.31 3.29
C GLN A 56 -11.18 3.89 3.44
N TYR A 57 -10.26 3.48 2.56
CA TYR A 57 -9.59 2.18 2.64
C TYR A 57 -8.24 2.26 3.35
N LEU A 58 -7.81 3.45 3.78
CA LEU A 58 -6.53 3.68 4.43
C LEU A 58 -6.68 3.71 5.95
N SER A 59 -5.73 3.08 6.63
CA SER A 59 -5.54 3.19 8.07
C SER A 59 -4.06 3.35 8.38
N VAL A 60 -3.73 4.07 9.45
CA VAL A 60 -2.35 4.18 9.93
C VAL A 60 -2.08 2.96 10.80
N MET A 61 -1.01 2.24 10.52
CA MET A 61 -0.56 1.17 11.41
C MET A 61 0.02 1.82 12.67
N GLN A 62 -0.60 1.56 13.82
CA GLN A 62 -0.05 1.90 15.12
C GLN A 62 0.73 0.67 15.62
N ASP A 63 1.98 0.87 16.06
CA ASP A 63 2.79 -0.17 16.71
C ASP A 63 2.26 -0.49 18.12
#